data_AF-E1NU64-F1
#
_entry.id   AF-E1NU64-F1
#
_cell.length_a   1.000
_cell.length_b   1.000
_cell.length_c   1.000
_cell.angle_alpha   90.00
_cell.angle_beta   90.00
_cell.angle_gamma   90.00
#
_symmetry.space_group_name_H-M   'P 1'
#
loop_
_entity.id
_entity.type
_entity.pdbx_description
1 polymer ?
#
loop_
_entity_poly.entity_id
_entity_poly.type
_entity_poly.pdbx_seq_one_letter_code
_entity_poly.pdbx_strand_id
1 'polypeptide(L)'
;MNFNEIYREPDSSLTYALKRIVCEINKNNTILIKTRIYYEYNLFIINSYRQPRSKRYSISQLGEYFREHIIQTDKIEYLIIRYIDGMYLLAQLDNEEQGFVP
;
A
#
# COMPACT_ATOMS: atom_id res chain seq x y z
N MET A 1 -25.57 4.27 -7.53
CA MET A 1 -24.35 5.01 -7.15
C MET A 1 -23.49 5.15 -8.39
N ASN A 2 -23.00 6.36 -8.68
CA ASN A 2 -22.29 6.67 -9.93
C ASN A 2 -20.84 6.15 -9.85
N PHE A 3 -20.47 5.20 -10.71
CA PHE A 3 -19.14 4.55 -10.76
C PHE A 3 -18.10 5.40 -11.53
N ASN A 4 -18.06 6.71 -11.32
CA ASN A 4 -17.01 7.57 -11.86
C ASN A 4 -15.89 7.75 -10.83
N GLU A 5 -15.11 6.70 -10.56
CA GLU A 5 -13.79 6.83 -9.93
C GLU A 5 -12.71 6.85 -11.02
N ILE A 6 -12.80 7.85 -11.89
CA ILE A 6 -11.84 8.11 -12.97
C ILE A 6 -10.72 8.95 -12.33
N TYR A 7 -9.60 8.29 -11.98
CA TYR A 7 -8.33 8.86 -11.51
C TYR A 7 -8.41 9.87 -10.34
N ARG A 8 -8.23 9.36 -9.12
CA ARG A 8 -7.99 10.20 -7.94
C ARG A 8 -6.55 10.03 -7.47
N GLU A 9 -5.86 11.14 -7.24
CA GLU A 9 -4.51 11.13 -6.70
C GLU A 9 -4.51 10.65 -5.23
N PRO A 10 -3.67 9.66 -4.89
CA PRO A 10 -3.45 9.26 -3.50
C PRO A 10 -2.94 10.43 -2.65
N ASP A 11 -3.11 10.32 -1.34
CA ASP A 11 -2.58 11.31 -0.42
C ASP A 11 -1.05 11.50 -0.61
N SER A 12 -0.60 12.75 -0.53
CA SER A 12 0.80 13.10 -0.78
C SER A 12 1.75 12.48 0.25
N SER A 13 1.29 12.29 1.49
CA SER A 13 2.07 11.63 2.54
C SER A 13 2.25 10.14 2.26
N LEU A 14 1.21 9.46 1.73
CA LEU A 14 1.30 8.08 1.29
C LEU A 14 2.27 7.94 0.12
N THR A 15 2.21 8.86 -0.84
CA THR A 15 3.11 8.89 -1.99
C THR A 15 4.57 9.09 -1.56
N TYR A 16 4.82 9.99 -0.61
CA TYR A 16 6.16 10.21 -0.07
C TYR A 16 6.68 8.97 0.69
N ALA A 17 5.84 8.33 1.50
CA ALA A 17 6.19 7.10 2.21
C ALA A 17 6.54 5.96 1.23
N LEU A 18 5.71 5.77 0.20
CA LEU A 18 5.91 4.72 -0.81
C LEU A 18 7.22 4.92 -1.59
N LYS A 19 7.54 6.16 -1.98
CA LYS A 19 8.83 6.53 -2.59
C LYS A 19 10.03 6.10 -1.74
N ARG A 20 9.98 6.39 -0.43
CA ARG A 20 11.04 6.02 0.50
C ARG A 20 11.18 4.50 0.63
N ILE A 21 10.07 3.79 0.77
CA ILE A 21 10.05 2.34 0.91
C ILE A 21 10.68 1.70 -0.34
N VAL A 22 10.24 2.08 -1.52
CA VAL A 22 10.81 1.58 -2.79
C VAL A 22 12.30 1.86 -2.90
N CYS A 23 12.75 3.06 -2.52
CA CYS A 23 14.17 3.40 -2.49
C CYS A 23 14.97 2.44 -1.59
N GLU A 24 14.44 2.10 -0.41
CA GLU A 24 15.09 1.17 0.51
C GLU A 24 15.03 -0.29 0.03
N ILE A 25 13.96 -0.71 -0.67
CA ILE A 25 13.86 -2.05 -1.26
C ILE A 25 14.96 -2.20 -2.31
N ASN A 26 15.12 -1.19 -3.18
CA ASN A 26 16.10 -1.22 -4.25
C ASN A 26 17.54 -1.21 -3.74
N LYS A 27 17.80 -0.65 -2.55
CA LYS A 27 19.12 -0.72 -1.92
C LYS A 27 19.41 -2.09 -1.29
N ASN A 28 18.44 -2.65 -0.56
CA ASN A 28 18.68 -3.78 0.34
C ASN A 28 18.13 -5.12 -0.16
N ASN A 29 17.44 -5.13 -1.30
CA ASN A 29 16.83 -6.25 -2.04
C ASN A 29 16.16 -7.36 -1.21
N THR A 30 15.85 -7.09 0.06
CA THR A 30 15.38 -8.08 1.03
C THR A 30 14.39 -7.41 1.96
N ILE A 31 13.20 -8.01 2.09
CA ILE A 31 12.13 -7.53 2.95
C ILE A 31 11.90 -8.60 4.01
N LEU A 32 12.62 -8.50 5.14
CA LEU A 32 12.51 -9.49 6.24
C LEU A 32 11.69 -8.93 7.39
N ILE A 33 10.98 -9.80 8.11
CA ILE A 33 10.30 -9.45 9.36
C ILE A 33 11.31 -8.83 10.34
N LYS A 34 10.88 -7.83 11.12
CA LYS A 34 11.71 -7.02 12.05
C LYS A 34 12.77 -6.13 11.39
N THR A 35 12.82 -6.03 10.07
CA THR A 35 13.64 -5.00 9.42
C THR A 35 12.94 -3.64 9.43
N ARG A 36 13.74 -2.59 9.27
CA ARG A 36 13.22 -1.22 9.11
C ARG A 36 12.22 -1.11 7.97
N ILE A 37 12.50 -1.73 6.83
CA ILE A 37 11.64 -1.63 5.65
C ILE A 37 10.29 -2.31 5.85
N TYR A 38 10.30 -3.45 6.55
CA TYR A 38 9.07 -4.12 6.97
C TYR A 38 8.22 -3.24 7.90
N TYR A 39 8.86 -2.58 8.86
CA TYR A 39 8.18 -1.64 9.75
C TYR A 39 7.61 -0.42 8.99
N GLU A 40 8.41 0.19 8.11
CA GLU A 40 7.98 1.33 7.29
C GLU A 40 6.80 0.96 6.37
N TYR A 41 6.78 -0.26 5.82
CA TYR A 41 5.66 -0.73 5.01
C TYR A 41 4.38 -0.97 5.83
N ASN A 42 4.50 -1.51 7.06
CA ASN A 42 3.33 -1.63 7.94
C ASN A 42 2.76 -0.26 8.32
N LEU A 43 3.62 0.73 8.58
CA LEU A 43 3.17 2.11 8.82
C LEU A 43 2.46 2.69 7.60
N PHE A 44 2.96 2.42 6.39
CA PHE A 44 2.30 2.82 5.15
C PHE A 44 0.88 2.23 5.05
N ILE A 45 0.69 0.96 5.40
CA ILE A 45 -0.63 0.30 5.40
C ILE A 45 -1.57 0.96 6.43
N ILE A 46 -1.11 1.15 7.67
CA ILE A 46 -1.92 1.79 8.73
C ILE A 46 -2.31 3.21 8.33
N ASN A 47 -1.37 3.98 7.79
CA ASN A 47 -1.65 5.34 7.33
C ASN A 47 -2.59 5.34 6.13
N SER A 48 -2.49 4.36 5.23
CA SER A 48 -3.42 4.21 4.11
C SER A 48 -4.83 3.95 4.59
N TYR A 49 -5.00 3.06 5.57
CA TYR A 49 -6.31 2.76 6.15
C TYR A 49 -6.98 4.00 6.76
N ARG A 50 -6.20 4.84 7.44
CA ARG A 50 -6.70 6.10 8.03
C ARG A 50 -7.11 7.15 7.01
N GLN A 51 -6.67 7.03 5.75
CA GLN A 51 -7.11 7.96 4.71
C GLN A 51 -8.55 7.63 4.27
N PRO A 52 -9.33 8.63 3.82
CA PRO A 52 -10.57 8.37 3.09
C PRO A 52 -10.29 7.47 1.89
N ARG A 53 -11.22 6.56 1.56
CA ARG A 53 -11.07 5.61 0.44
C ARG A 53 -10.59 6.26 -0.86
N SER A 54 -11.09 7.44 -1.18
CA SER A 54 -10.72 8.23 -2.36
C SER A 54 -9.27 8.71 -2.43
N LYS A 55 -8.52 8.59 -1.32
CA LYS A 55 -7.14 9.05 -1.14
C LYS A 55 -6.16 7.90 -0.89
N ARG A 56 -6.63 6.66 -0.92
CA ARG A 56 -5.82 5.45 -0.81
C ARG A 56 -5.28 5.07 -2.19
N TYR A 57 -4.21 4.29 -2.22
CA TYR A 57 -3.85 3.58 -3.44
C TYR A 57 -4.81 2.39 -3.64
N SER A 58 -5.26 2.17 -4.87
CA SER A 58 -5.82 0.88 -5.26
C SER A 58 -4.72 -0.18 -5.42
N ILE A 59 -5.09 -1.46 -5.47
CA ILE A 59 -4.15 -2.55 -5.74
C ILE A 59 -3.49 -2.37 -7.11
N SER A 60 -4.26 -1.99 -8.13
CA SER A 60 -3.74 -1.71 -9.47
C SER A 60 -2.70 -0.57 -9.44
N GLN A 61 -2.99 0.53 -8.74
CA GLN A 61 -2.06 1.66 -8.60
C GLN A 61 -0.78 1.26 -7.88
N LEU A 62 -0.87 0.47 -6.80
CA LEU A 62 0.33 -0.06 -6.12
C LEU A 62 1.14 -0.97 -7.04
N GLY A 63 0.48 -1.89 -7.74
CA GLY A 63 1.13 -2.83 -8.64
C GLY A 63 1.80 -2.15 -9.82
N GLU A 64 1.19 -1.11 -10.39
CA GLU A 64 1.82 -0.24 -11.40
C GLU A 64 3.01 0.50 -10.82
N TYR A 65 2.83 1.17 -9.68
CA TYR A 65 3.90 1.91 -9.02
C TYR A 65 5.13 1.04 -8.75
N PHE A 66 4.96 -0.17 -8.21
CA PHE A 66 6.08 -1.07 -7.95
C PHE A 66 6.77 -1.57 -9.23
N ARG A 67 6.01 -1.83 -10.30
CA ARG A 67 6.56 -2.24 -11.61
C ARG A 67 7.39 -1.12 -12.24
N GLU A 68 6.89 0.12 -12.21
CA GLU A 68 7.60 1.30 -12.72
C GLU A 68 8.93 1.54 -12.01
N HIS A 69 9.05 1.12 -10.76
CA HIS A 69 10.25 1.28 -9.95
C HIS A 69 11.13 0.02 -9.88
N ILE A 70 10.94 -0.92 -10.82
CA ILE A 70 11.82 -2.09 -11.05
C ILE A 70 11.89 -3.01 -9.81
N ILE A 71 10.79 -3.13 -9.06
CA ILE A 71 10.66 -4.13 -8.00
C ILE A 71 10.45 -5.51 -8.64
N GLN A 72 11.13 -6.54 -8.14
CA GLN A 72 10.99 -7.92 -8.62
C GLN A 72 9.55 -8.43 -8.41
N THR A 73 9.00 -9.16 -9.39
CA THR A 73 7.59 -9.57 -9.42
C THR A 73 7.13 -10.31 -8.16
N ASP A 74 7.96 -11.22 -7.64
CA ASP A 74 7.70 -11.96 -6.40
C ASP A 74 7.53 -11.03 -5.18
N LYS A 75 8.33 -9.96 -5.13
CA LYS A 75 8.20 -8.93 -4.09
C LYS A 75 6.97 -8.06 -4.28
N ILE A 76 6.58 -7.77 -5.52
CA ILE A 76 5.34 -7.04 -5.80
C ILE A 76 4.16 -7.84 -5.27
N GLU A 77 4.05 -9.12 -5.62
CA GLU A 77 3.00 -10.01 -5.14
C GLU A 77 2.95 -10.04 -3.61
N TYR A 78 4.10 -10.23 -2.97
CA TYR A 78 4.21 -10.19 -1.51
C TYR A 78 3.70 -8.87 -0.92
N LEU A 79 4.15 -7.72 -1.45
CA LEU A 79 3.74 -6.40 -0.95
C LEU A 79 2.24 -6.16 -1.13
N ILE A 80 1.67 -6.55 -2.27
CA ILE A 80 0.24 -6.44 -2.54
C ILE A 80 -0.58 -7.28 -1.57
N ILE A 81 -0.23 -8.56 -1.37
CA ILE A 81 -0.93 -9.44 -0.42
C ILE A 81 -0.88 -8.83 0.99
N ARG A 82 0.29 -8.34 1.40
CA ARG A 82 0.48 -7.69 2.70
C ARG A 82 -0.36 -6.44 2.87
N TYR A 83 -0.53 -5.65 1.81
CA TYR A 83 -1.39 -4.49 1.83
C TYR A 83 -2.86 -4.90 2.03
N ILE A 84 -3.35 -5.89 1.27
CA ILE A 84 -4.71 -6.42 1.38
C ILE A 84 -4.98 -6.95 2.79
N ASP A 85 -4.11 -7.86 3.28
CA ASP A 85 -4.26 -8.48 4.60
C ASP A 85 -4.26 -7.43 5.73
N GLY A 86 -3.34 -6.47 5.65
CA GLY A 86 -3.26 -5.41 6.66
C GLY A 86 -4.48 -4.49 6.65
N MET A 87 -5.00 -4.13 5.47
CA MET A 87 -6.23 -3.35 5.35
C MET A 87 -7.44 -4.12 5.91
N TYR A 88 -7.54 -5.42 5.62
CA TYR A 88 -8.59 -6.29 6.14
C TYR A 88 -8.54 -6.41 7.67
N LEU A 89 -7.35 -6.67 8.23
CA LEU A 89 -7.16 -6.77 9.68
C LEU A 89 -7.55 -5.48 10.41
N LEU A 90 -7.19 -4.31 9.86
CA LEU A 90 -7.57 -3.03 10.44
C LEU A 90 -9.08 -2.79 10.39
N ALA A 91 -9.75 -3.16 9.28
CA ALA A 91 -11.20 -3.08 9.17
C ALA A 91 -11.91 -3.96 10.21
N GLN A 92 -11.40 -5.18 10.45
CA GLN A 92 -11.92 -6.08 11.47
C GLN A 92 -11.78 -5.51 12.90
N LEU A 93 -10.69 -4.77 13.17
CA LEU A 93 -10.44 -4.18 14.49
C LEU A 93 -11.33 -2.96 14.78
N ASP A 94 -11.61 -2.14 13.76
CA ASP A 94 -12.39 -0.90 13.94
C ASP A 94 -13.91 -1.12 13.89
N ASN A 95 -14.39 -2.34 13.61
CA ASN A 95 -15.81 -2.67 13.42
C ASN A 95 -16.55 -1.78 12.39
N GLU A 96 -15.81 -1.00 11.59
CA GLU A 96 -16.33 -0.17 10.50
C GLU A 96 -16.00 -0.84 9.16
N GLU A 97 -17.01 -1.25 8.40
CA GLU A 97 -16.82 -1.63 7.00
C GLU A 97 -16.58 -0.38 6.15
N GLN A 98 -15.33 0.09 6.11
CA GLN A 98 -14.92 1.06 5.11
C GLN A 98 -14.62 0.36 3.79
N GLY A 99 -15.69 -0.13 3.13
CA GLY A 99 -15.71 -0.90 1.88
C GLY A 99 -14.37 -0.92 1.13
N PHE A 100 -13.56 -1.93 1.44
CA PHE A 100 -12.32 -2.22 0.72
C PHE A 100 -12.71 -2.66 -0.69
N VAL A 101 -12.17 -1.99 -1.71
CA VAL A 101 -12.34 -2.42 -3.10
C VAL A 101 -10.99 -2.93 -3.60
N PRO A 102 -10.92 -4.24 -3.93
CA PRO A 102 -9.74 -4.83 -4.55
C PRO A 102 -9.35 -4.11 -5.84
#